data_AF-W6KQU0-F1
#
_entry.id   AF-W6KQU0-F1
#
_cell.length_a   1.000
_cell.length_b   1.000
_cell.length_c   1.000
_cell.angle_alpha   90.00
_cell.angle_beta   90.00
_cell.angle_gamma   90.00
#
_symmetry.space_group_name_H-M   'P 1'
#
loop_
_entity.id
_entity.type
_entity.pdbx_description
1 polymer ?
#
loop_
_entity_poly.entity_id
_entity_poly.type
_entity_poly.pdbx_seq_one_letter_code
_entity_poly.pdbx_strand_id
1 'polypeptide(L)'
;MSFHLSNKLGESVEVPMSVANKLFIMVANVNSIAAISGNPPQFDDTLELSSAAPEDSVPLTEDAEEGQNKSPNEGDMPLQLSNLDYSKEVLEKVVHYAMLPDDQRTANIPKPLIMPLKLLVQAHELDLVREAEEKQFLVQLLDIASYLRFEQLVALCAAYISERIGEIARGAPDIMTGSERIREFLHMDNEWTPEEMEHLRREMEYVKQVDPRIY
;
A
#
# COMPACT_ATOMS: atom_id res chain seq x y z
N MET A 1 -13.51 -16.29 -7.96
CA MET A 1 -12.87 -15.92 -6.68
C MET A 1 -12.79 -14.41 -6.58
N SER A 2 -13.13 -13.87 -5.41
CA SER A 2 -13.01 -12.46 -5.04
C SER A 2 -11.87 -12.30 -4.02
N PHE A 3 -11.28 -11.11 -3.99
CA PHE A 3 -10.35 -10.65 -2.97
C PHE A 3 -11.07 -9.64 -2.08
N HIS A 4 -11.01 -9.82 -0.76
CA HIS A 4 -11.74 -8.96 0.19
C HIS A 4 -10.76 -8.04 0.93
N LEU A 5 -11.04 -6.74 0.91
CA LEU A 5 -10.42 -5.74 1.77
C LEU A 5 -11.35 -5.50 2.95
N SER A 6 -10.88 -5.72 4.18
CA SER A 6 -11.71 -5.56 5.38
C SER A 6 -11.02 -4.73 6.46
N ASN A 7 -11.78 -3.79 7.04
CA ASN A 7 -11.29 -2.92 8.10
C ASN A 7 -11.46 -3.55 9.48
N LYS A 8 -10.90 -2.90 10.51
CA LYS A 8 -11.02 -3.33 11.92
C LYS A 8 -12.45 -3.36 12.45
N LEU A 9 -13.38 -2.65 11.80
CA LEU A 9 -14.81 -2.65 12.15
C LEU A 9 -15.57 -3.82 11.51
N GLY A 10 -14.90 -4.64 10.69
CA GLY A 10 -15.51 -5.77 9.97
C GLY A 10 -16.22 -5.38 8.68
N GLU A 11 -16.17 -4.11 8.27
CA GLU A 11 -16.68 -3.67 6.97
C GLU A 11 -15.73 -4.15 5.88
N SER A 12 -16.28 -4.70 4.80
CA SER A 12 -15.48 -5.23 3.70
C SER A 12 -15.93 -4.74 2.33
N VAL A 13 -14.97 -4.70 1.40
CA VAL A 13 -15.17 -4.37 0.00
C VAL A 13 -14.54 -5.45 -0.86
N GLU A 14 -15.23 -5.82 -1.93
CA GLU A 14 -14.84 -6.91 -2.82
C GLU A 14 -14.14 -6.40 -4.08
N VAL A 15 -13.07 -7.09 -4.47
CA VAL A 15 -12.35 -6.88 -5.73
C VAL A 15 -12.31 -8.20 -6.50
N PRO A 16 -12.63 -8.23 -7.80
CA PRO A 16 -12.42 -9.43 -8.61
C PRO A 16 -10.95 -9.87 -8.57
N MET A 17 -10.70 -11.16 -8.35
CA MET A 17 -9.32 -11.68 -8.24
C MET A 17 -8.48 -11.42 -9.51
N SER A 18 -9.12 -11.35 -10.68
CA SER A 18 -8.48 -10.98 -11.94
C SER A 18 -7.90 -9.55 -11.91
N VAL A 19 -8.60 -8.62 -11.27
CA VAL A 19 -8.16 -7.23 -11.10
C VAL A 19 -7.10 -7.15 -10.01
N ALA A 20 -7.33 -7.81 -8.87
CA ALA A 20 -6.40 -7.81 -7.74
C ALA A 20 -5.01 -8.38 -8.13
N ASN A 21 -4.97 -9.51 -8.84
CA ASN A 21 -3.71 -10.10 -9.32
C ASN A 21 -2.96 -9.21 -10.31
N LYS A 22 -3.68 -8.38 -11.05
CA LYS A 22 -3.09 -7.51 -12.07
C LYS A 22 -2.55 -6.22 -11.48
N LEU A 23 -3.30 -5.61 -10.56
CA LEU A 23 -3.02 -4.26 -10.06
C LEU A 23 -2.37 -4.22 -8.68
N PHE A 24 -2.61 -5.23 -7.83
CA PHE A 24 -2.05 -5.29 -6.50
C PHE A 24 -0.88 -6.26 -6.49
N ILE A 25 0.34 -5.74 -6.61
CA ILE A 25 1.57 -6.54 -6.62
C ILE A 25 1.68 -7.41 -5.35
N MET A 26 1.16 -6.91 -4.22
CA MET A 26 1.07 -7.69 -2.98
C MET A 26 0.28 -9.00 -3.18
N VAL A 27 -0.89 -8.94 -3.81
CA VAL A 27 -1.75 -10.11 -4.04
C VAL A 27 -1.10 -11.07 -5.02
N ALA A 28 -0.51 -10.55 -6.10
CA ALA A 28 0.22 -11.36 -7.09
C ALA A 28 1.38 -12.15 -6.45
N ASN A 29 2.11 -11.53 -5.53
CA ASN A 29 3.23 -12.17 -4.82
C ASN A 29 2.75 -13.28 -3.87
N VAL A 30 1.70 -13.01 -3.08
CA VAL A 30 1.13 -14.01 -2.16
C VAL A 30 0.61 -15.22 -2.93
N ASN A 31 -0.09 -15.00 -4.05
CA ASN A 31 -0.58 -16.08 -4.90
C ASN A 31 0.56 -16.89 -5.54
N SER A 32 1.65 -16.24 -5.93
CA SER A 32 2.82 -16.93 -6.49
C SER A 32 3.50 -17.83 -5.46
N ILE A 33 3.61 -17.38 -4.20
CA ILE A 33 4.19 -18.18 -3.10
C ILE A 33 3.29 -19.38 -2.79
N ALA A 34 1.98 -19.17 -2.67
CA ALA A 34 1.00 -20.23 -2.42
C ALA A 34 1.05 -21.32 -3.50
N ALA A 35 1.22 -20.93 -4.77
CA ALA A 35 1.37 -21.87 -5.88
C ALA A 35 2.66 -22.70 -5.82
N ILE A 36 3.75 -22.14 -5.28
CA ILE A 36 5.03 -22.85 -5.11
C ILE A 36 4.95 -23.83 -3.92
N SER A 37 4.28 -23.46 -2.83
CA SER A 37 4.08 -24.35 -1.67
C SER A 37 3.06 -25.47 -1.89
N GLY A 38 2.14 -25.30 -2.86
CA GLY A 38 1.11 -26.28 -3.20
C GLY A 38 1.57 -27.42 -4.11
N ASN A 39 2.76 -27.32 -4.71
CA ASN A 39 3.39 -28.40 -5.46
C ASN A 39 4.60 -28.92 -4.67
N PRO A 40 4.53 -30.10 -4.01
CA PRO A 40 5.76 -30.74 -3.58
C PRO A 40 6.63 -30.99 -4.83
N PRO A 41 7.96 -30.81 -4.76
CA PRO A 41 8.82 -31.22 -5.85
C PRO A 41 8.56 -32.70 -6.12
N GLN A 42 8.07 -33.02 -7.32
CA GLN A 42 8.15 -34.38 -7.84
C GLN A 42 9.63 -34.66 -8.03
N PHE A 43 10.25 -35.25 -7.00
CA PHE A 43 11.53 -35.91 -7.17
C PHE A 43 11.27 -37.12 -8.06
N ASP A 44 11.75 -37.03 -9.30
CA ASP A 44 11.77 -38.14 -10.25
C ASP A 44 12.74 -39.18 -9.69
N ASP A 45 12.17 -40.23 -9.12
CA ASP A 45 12.85 -41.27 -8.36
C ASP A 45 13.41 -42.32 -9.32
N THR A 46 14.46 -41.97 -10.07
CA THR A 46 15.24 -42.94 -10.85
C THR A 46 16.73 -42.65 -10.80
N LEU A 47 17.39 -43.04 -9.72
CA LEU A 47 18.80 -43.44 -9.75
C LEU A 47 19.02 -44.63 -8.79
N GLU A 48 19.04 -45.83 -9.37
CA GLU A 48 19.64 -47.02 -8.76
C GLU A 48 21.13 -46.77 -8.51
N LEU A 49 21.61 -47.00 -7.28
CA LEU A 49 22.96 -47.56 -7.05
C LEU A 49 23.15 -48.08 -5.60
N SER A 50 23.09 -49.41 -5.54
CA SER A 50 23.64 -50.42 -4.62
C SER A 50 24.29 -50.07 -3.25
N SER A 51 23.77 -50.80 -2.24
CA SER A 51 24.44 -51.63 -1.22
C SER A 51 25.41 -51.02 -0.19
N ALA A 52 25.06 -51.13 1.10
CA ALA A 52 25.55 -52.18 2.01
C ALA A 52 25.03 -51.94 3.45
N ALA A 53 24.45 -52.97 4.06
CA ALA A 53 24.00 -53.05 5.47
C ALA A 53 25.15 -53.57 6.37
N PRO A 54 24.97 -53.98 7.66
CA PRO A 54 23.79 -53.94 8.56
C PRO A 54 24.11 -53.60 10.05
N GLU A 55 23.11 -53.84 10.93
CA GLU A 55 23.14 -54.06 12.40
C GLU A 55 22.86 -52.81 13.25
N ASP A 56 22.02 -52.75 14.29
CA ASP A 56 21.35 -53.71 15.20
C ASP A 56 20.31 -52.84 15.97
N SER A 57 19.04 -53.15 16.26
CA SER A 57 18.57 -53.96 17.41
C SER A 57 17.15 -53.52 17.88
N VAL A 58 16.24 -54.52 17.96
CA VAL A 58 15.16 -54.78 18.98
C VAL A 58 13.77 -54.05 18.94
N PRO A 59 12.64 -54.75 19.28
CA PRO A 59 11.25 -54.44 18.85
C PRO A 59 10.22 -54.18 20.01
N LEU A 60 8.91 -54.08 19.63
CA LEU A 60 7.63 -54.11 20.42
C LEU A 60 7.06 -52.71 20.78
N THR A 61 5.76 -52.38 20.67
CA THR A 61 4.47 -53.12 20.71
C THR A 61 3.32 -52.30 20.08
N GLU A 62 2.23 -53.00 19.76
CA GLU A 62 0.92 -52.56 19.23
C GLU A 62 0.03 -51.77 20.24
N ASP A 63 -1.13 -51.35 19.72
CA ASP A 63 -2.35 -50.82 20.36
C ASP A 63 -2.40 -49.29 20.60
N ALA A 64 -3.47 -48.53 20.35
CA ALA A 64 -4.75 -48.70 19.66
C ALA A 64 -5.40 -47.30 19.58
N GLU A 65 -6.35 -47.14 18.65
CA GLU A 65 -7.51 -46.22 18.69
C GLU A 65 -7.39 -44.71 18.39
N GLU A 66 -8.01 -44.37 17.25
CA GLU A 66 -9.03 -43.34 17.03
C GLU A 66 -8.81 -41.91 17.56
N GLY A 67 -8.60 -41.00 16.59
CA GLY A 67 -8.80 -39.58 16.78
C GLY A 67 -8.90 -38.88 15.43
N GLN A 68 -10.06 -39.00 14.79
CA GLN A 68 -10.43 -38.22 13.60
C GLN A 68 -10.29 -36.72 13.90
N ASN A 69 -9.17 -36.10 13.51
CA ASN A 69 -9.14 -34.67 13.23
C ASN A 69 -9.07 -34.51 11.71
N LYS A 70 -10.27 -34.42 11.10
CA LYS A 70 -10.44 -33.83 9.77
C LYS A 70 -9.84 -32.43 9.84
N SER A 71 -8.65 -32.26 9.28
CA SER A 71 -8.14 -30.96 8.88
C SER A 71 -9.23 -30.27 8.06
N PRO A 72 -9.71 -29.07 8.42
CA PRO A 72 -10.59 -28.33 7.55
C PRO A 72 -9.83 -28.06 6.26
N ASN A 73 -10.50 -28.35 5.16
CA ASN A 73 -10.04 -28.19 3.80
C ASN A 73 -9.60 -26.73 3.56
N GLU A 74 -8.31 -26.41 3.71
CA GLU A 74 -7.70 -25.09 3.46
C GLU A 74 -7.67 -24.73 1.95
N GLY A 75 -8.43 -25.43 1.11
CA GLY A 75 -8.40 -25.30 -0.34
C GLY A 75 -9.28 -24.21 -0.94
N ASP A 76 -10.07 -23.46 -0.15
CA ASP A 76 -11.05 -22.53 -0.71
C ASP A 76 -11.35 -21.29 0.17
N MET A 77 -10.40 -20.89 1.03
CA MET A 77 -10.56 -19.58 1.70
C MET A 77 -10.19 -18.46 0.70
N PRO A 78 -11.13 -17.56 0.37
CA PRO A 78 -10.83 -16.43 -0.49
C PRO A 78 -9.70 -15.60 0.16
N LEU A 79 -8.70 -15.18 -0.62
CA LEU A 79 -7.66 -14.31 -0.08
C LEU A 79 -8.34 -13.04 0.45
N GLN A 80 -8.10 -12.80 1.73
CA GLN A 80 -8.66 -11.67 2.46
C GLN A 80 -7.54 -10.91 3.14
N LEU A 81 -7.59 -9.59 3.00
CA LEU A 81 -6.78 -8.67 3.78
C LEU A 81 -7.68 -8.06 4.85
N SER A 82 -7.35 -8.33 6.11
CA SER A 82 -8.18 -7.96 7.27
C SER A 82 -7.44 -7.06 8.25
N ASN A 83 -8.19 -6.46 9.17
CA ASN A 83 -7.69 -5.55 10.21
C ASN A 83 -7.05 -4.27 9.67
N LEU A 84 -7.53 -3.79 8.52
CA LEU A 84 -7.08 -2.51 7.97
C LEU A 84 -7.57 -1.33 8.81
N ASP A 85 -6.70 -0.35 8.99
CA ASP A 85 -6.96 0.90 9.73
C ASP A 85 -7.73 1.96 8.92
N TYR A 86 -8.24 1.59 7.74
CA TYR A 86 -8.90 2.51 6.82
C TYR A 86 -10.42 2.43 6.92
N SER A 87 -11.10 3.56 6.71
CA SER A 87 -12.56 3.60 6.63
C SER A 87 -13.07 2.85 5.39
N LYS A 88 -14.33 2.40 5.43
CA LYS A 88 -14.98 1.76 4.28
C LYS A 88 -14.95 2.64 3.03
N GLU A 89 -15.12 3.95 3.20
CA GLU A 89 -15.08 4.92 2.09
C GLU A 89 -13.73 4.91 1.37
N VAL A 90 -12.62 4.87 2.11
CA VAL A 90 -11.27 4.79 1.51
C VAL A 90 -11.12 3.48 0.71
N LEU A 91 -11.55 2.36 1.30
CA LEU A 91 -11.50 1.07 0.63
C LEU A 91 -12.36 1.05 -0.65
N GLU A 92 -13.57 1.61 -0.60
CA GLU A 92 -14.45 1.74 -1.76
C GLU A 92 -13.81 2.58 -2.87
N LYS A 93 -13.09 3.66 -2.54
CA LYS A 93 -12.38 4.48 -3.54
C LYS A 93 -11.24 3.73 -4.21
N VAL A 94 -10.45 2.95 -3.45
CA VAL A 94 -9.40 2.08 -4.01
C VAL A 94 -10.00 1.08 -4.98
N VAL A 95 -11.08 0.41 -4.58
CA VAL A 95 -11.77 -0.58 -5.42
C VAL A 95 -12.35 0.09 -6.66
N HIS A 96 -13.02 1.23 -6.50
CA HIS A 96 -13.59 1.98 -7.62
C HIS A 96 -12.53 2.32 -8.67
N TYR A 97 -11.37 2.82 -8.25
CA TYR A 97 -10.27 3.15 -9.15
C TYR A 97 -9.62 1.90 -9.79
N ALA A 98 -9.50 0.80 -9.04
CA ALA A 98 -9.02 -0.48 -9.55
C ALA A 98 -9.95 -1.09 -10.61
N MET A 99 -11.26 -0.86 -10.49
CA MET A 99 -12.28 -1.35 -11.42
C MET A 99 -12.35 -0.56 -12.73
N LEU A 100 -11.67 0.58 -12.84
CA LEU A 100 -11.60 1.31 -14.09
C LEU A 100 -10.92 0.48 -15.20
N PRO A 101 -11.19 0.77 -16.48
CA PRO A 101 -10.37 0.28 -17.58
C PRO A 101 -8.92 0.78 -17.51
N ASP A 102 -7.97 0.04 -18.08
CA ASP A 102 -6.55 0.44 -18.08
C ASP A 102 -6.30 1.77 -18.80
N ASP A 103 -7.03 2.01 -19.89
CA ASP A 103 -6.98 3.24 -20.68
C ASP A 103 -7.57 4.45 -19.95
N GLN A 104 -8.26 4.23 -18.83
CA GLN A 104 -8.78 5.27 -17.95
C GLN A 104 -7.91 5.51 -16.71
N ARG A 105 -6.75 4.84 -16.61
CA ARG A 105 -5.75 5.07 -15.57
C ARG A 105 -4.47 5.62 -16.17
N THR A 106 -3.98 6.71 -15.60
CA THR A 106 -2.68 7.26 -16.02
C THR A 106 -1.56 6.40 -15.46
N ALA A 107 -0.90 5.63 -16.33
CA ALA A 107 0.14 4.68 -15.93
C ALA A 107 1.46 5.36 -15.54
N ASN A 108 1.83 6.45 -16.22
CA ASN A 108 3.16 7.06 -16.11
C ASN A 108 3.07 8.57 -15.84
N ILE A 109 2.98 8.93 -14.56
CA ILE A 109 3.11 10.33 -14.12
C ILE A 109 4.60 10.62 -13.89
N PRO A 110 5.19 11.64 -14.55
CA PRO A 110 6.60 11.95 -14.44
C PRO A 110 7.01 12.35 -13.01
N LYS A 111 8.23 11.95 -12.62
CA LYS A 111 8.85 12.26 -11.33
C LYS A 111 10.25 12.87 -11.60
N PRO A 112 10.50 14.16 -11.30
CA PRO A 112 9.55 15.14 -10.75
C PRO A 112 8.47 15.53 -11.77
N LEU A 113 7.40 16.17 -11.29
CA LEU A 113 6.39 16.76 -12.16
C LEU A 113 7.03 17.86 -13.02
N ILE A 114 6.89 17.73 -14.34
CA ILE A 114 7.44 18.68 -15.33
C ILE A 114 6.42 19.75 -15.75
N MET A 115 5.14 19.53 -15.45
CA MET A 115 4.03 20.43 -15.77
C MET A 115 2.87 20.17 -14.77
N PRO A 116 1.86 21.06 -14.72
CA PRO A 116 0.71 20.88 -13.83
C PRO A 116 0.00 19.54 -14.05
N LEU A 117 -0.38 18.87 -12.95
CA LEU A 117 -0.95 17.54 -12.95
C LEU A 117 -2.19 17.42 -13.81
N LYS A 118 -3.03 18.46 -13.83
CA LYS A 118 -4.25 18.53 -14.68
C LYS A 118 -4.00 18.36 -16.18
N LEU A 119 -2.75 18.51 -16.65
CA LEU A 119 -2.36 18.30 -18.05
C LEU A 119 -1.79 16.90 -18.29
N LEU A 120 -1.49 16.15 -17.23
CA LEU A 120 -0.84 14.84 -17.26
C LEU A 120 -1.81 13.69 -16.98
N VAL A 121 -2.83 13.93 -16.17
CA VAL A 121 -3.82 12.91 -15.75
C VAL A 121 -5.19 13.18 -16.34
N GLN A 122 -6.05 12.17 -16.33
CA GLN A 122 -7.42 12.31 -16.79
C GLN A 122 -8.26 13.11 -15.79
N ALA A 123 -9.32 13.75 -16.28
CA ALA A 123 -10.14 14.64 -15.45
C ALA A 123 -10.77 13.92 -14.25
N HIS A 124 -11.28 12.70 -14.43
CA HIS A 124 -11.89 11.93 -13.35
C HIS A 124 -10.89 11.48 -12.28
N GLU A 125 -9.62 11.28 -12.66
CA GLU A 125 -8.55 10.95 -11.71
C GLU A 125 -8.25 12.15 -10.81
N LEU A 126 -8.26 13.35 -11.38
CA LEU A 126 -8.08 14.59 -10.65
C LEU A 126 -9.27 14.87 -9.71
N ASP A 127 -10.49 14.59 -10.17
CA ASP A 127 -11.69 14.75 -9.34
C ASP A 127 -11.67 13.79 -8.15
N LEU A 128 -11.17 12.56 -8.33
CA LEU A 128 -11.02 11.58 -7.25
C LEU A 128 -10.07 12.08 -6.14
N VAL A 129 -8.89 12.61 -6.49
CA VAL A 129 -7.93 13.10 -5.48
C VAL A 129 -8.37 14.42 -4.84
N ARG A 130 -9.11 15.26 -5.56
CA ARG A 130 -9.74 16.47 -4.99
C ARG A 130 -10.81 16.13 -3.97
N GLU A 131 -11.71 15.21 -4.32
CA GLU A 131 -12.73 14.73 -3.39
C GLU A 131 -12.07 14.10 -2.14
N ALA A 132 -10.98 13.36 -2.32
CA ALA A 132 -10.23 12.78 -1.21
C ALA A 132 -9.55 13.83 -0.32
N GLU A 133 -9.06 14.95 -0.88
CA GLU A 133 -8.56 16.10 -0.11
C GLU A 133 -9.69 16.77 0.67
N GLU A 134 -10.81 17.08 0.00
CA GLU A 134 -11.97 17.74 0.60
C GLU A 134 -12.54 16.94 1.77
N LYS A 135 -12.54 15.61 1.67
CA LYS A 135 -13.01 14.69 2.69
C LYS A 135 -11.91 14.21 3.66
N GLN A 136 -10.70 14.77 3.57
CA GLN A 136 -9.59 14.52 4.50
C GLN A 136 -9.14 13.04 4.60
N PHE A 137 -9.20 12.30 3.48
CA PHE A 137 -8.70 10.91 3.44
C PHE A 137 -7.62 10.67 2.38
N LEU A 138 -7.15 11.71 1.69
CA LEU A 138 -6.13 11.61 0.65
C LEU A 138 -4.84 10.90 1.13
N VAL A 139 -4.36 11.19 2.35
CA VAL A 139 -3.17 10.55 2.93
C VAL A 139 -3.43 9.06 3.20
N GLN A 140 -4.60 8.72 3.73
CA GLN A 140 -5.00 7.33 3.94
C GLN A 140 -5.12 6.58 2.62
N LEU A 141 -5.62 7.23 1.56
CA LEU A 141 -5.70 6.68 0.21
C LEU A 141 -4.31 6.39 -0.38
N LEU A 142 -3.34 7.29 -0.19
CA LEU A 142 -1.94 7.04 -0.56
C LEU A 142 -1.36 5.87 0.22
N ASP A 143 -1.63 5.78 1.52
CA ASP A 143 -1.08 4.75 2.40
C ASP A 143 -1.58 3.35 2.01
N ILE A 144 -2.90 3.15 1.88
CA ILE A 144 -3.44 1.86 1.42
C ILE A 144 -2.97 1.50 0.00
N ALA A 145 -2.86 2.47 -0.90
CA ALA A 145 -2.36 2.23 -2.25
C ALA A 145 -0.89 1.77 -2.21
N SER A 146 -0.09 2.35 -1.32
CA SER A 146 1.31 1.99 -1.10
C SER A 146 1.42 0.59 -0.48
N TYR A 147 0.58 0.29 0.51
CA TYR A 147 0.48 -1.03 1.14
C TYR A 147 0.16 -2.13 0.12
N LEU A 148 -0.85 -1.91 -0.73
CA LEU A 148 -1.25 -2.83 -1.80
C LEU A 148 -0.27 -2.87 -2.98
N ARG A 149 0.69 -1.93 -3.01
CA ARG A 149 1.59 -1.67 -4.14
C ARG A 149 0.83 -1.42 -5.45
N PHE A 150 -0.23 -0.62 -5.37
CA PHE A 150 -1.02 -0.19 -6.51
C PHE A 150 -0.38 1.05 -7.16
N GLU A 151 0.60 0.81 -8.03
CA GLU A 151 1.52 1.84 -8.53
C GLU A 151 0.83 3.06 -9.17
N GLN A 152 -0.22 2.85 -9.98
CA GLN A 152 -0.92 3.98 -10.61
C GLN A 152 -1.59 4.89 -9.59
N LEU A 153 -2.24 4.33 -8.56
CA LEU A 153 -2.91 5.12 -7.53
C LEU A 153 -1.89 5.81 -6.61
N VAL A 154 -0.80 5.14 -6.29
CA VAL A 154 0.33 5.74 -5.56
C VAL A 154 0.89 6.94 -6.33
N ALA A 155 1.15 6.78 -7.63
CA ALA A 155 1.68 7.85 -8.46
C ALA A 155 0.73 9.05 -8.54
N LEU A 156 -0.57 8.80 -8.70
CA LEU A 156 -1.61 9.84 -8.76
C LEU A 156 -1.68 10.63 -7.45
N CYS A 157 -1.82 9.94 -6.31
CA CYS A 157 -1.90 10.59 -5.00
C CYS A 157 -0.62 11.35 -4.67
N ALA A 158 0.55 10.74 -4.88
CA ALA A 158 1.84 11.39 -4.59
C ALA A 158 2.07 12.63 -5.47
N ALA A 159 1.70 12.58 -6.74
CA ALA A 159 1.79 13.71 -7.64
C ALA A 159 0.88 14.87 -7.21
N TYR A 160 -0.37 14.56 -6.86
CA TYR A 160 -1.32 15.56 -6.37
C TYR A 160 -0.83 16.21 -5.06
N ILE A 161 -0.39 15.41 -4.10
CA ILE A 161 0.20 15.88 -2.84
C ILE A 161 1.41 16.78 -3.11
N SER A 162 2.30 16.38 -4.02
CA SER A 162 3.47 17.20 -4.38
C SER A 162 3.08 18.56 -4.98
N GLU A 163 2.05 18.61 -5.83
CA GLU A 163 1.55 19.87 -6.39
C GLU A 163 0.95 20.76 -5.29
N ARG A 164 0.13 20.18 -4.40
CA ARG A 164 -0.50 20.89 -3.28
C ARG A 164 0.52 21.43 -2.28
N ILE A 165 1.55 20.67 -1.93
CA ILE A 165 2.67 21.15 -1.10
C ILE A 165 3.33 22.37 -1.76
N GLY A 166 3.58 22.31 -3.07
CA GLY A 166 4.15 23.43 -3.81
C GLY A 166 3.24 24.66 -3.89
N GLU A 167 1.92 24.48 -3.90
CA GLU A 167 0.94 25.57 -3.84
C GLU A 167 0.86 26.19 -2.45
N ILE A 168 0.81 25.37 -1.40
CA ILE A 168 0.79 25.82 0.00
C ILE A 168 2.06 26.60 0.32
N ALA A 169 3.23 26.07 -0.05
CA ALA A 169 4.52 26.70 0.18
C ALA A 169 4.63 28.07 -0.49
N ARG A 170 4.21 28.19 -1.76
CA ARG A 170 4.23 29.46 -2.50
C ARG A 170 3.18 30.46 -2.03
N GLY A 171 2.05 29.99 -1.48
CA GLY A 171 0.99 30.83 -0.95
C GLY A 171 1.20 31.27 0.50
N ALA A 172 2.27 30.82 1.16
CA ALA A 172 2.56 31.17 2.53
C ALA A 172 3.33 32.49 2.65
N PRO A 173 3.07 33.31 3.69
CA PRO A 173 3.79 34.57 3.92
C PRO A 173 5.25 34.38 4.35
N ASP A 174 5.54 33.21 4.94
CA ASP A 174 6.85 32.80 5.42
C ASP A 174 6.90 31.27 5.55
N ILE A 175 8.10 30.71 5.70
CA ILE A 175 8.35 29.27 5.75
C ILE A 175 7.71 28.61 6.96
N MET A 176 7.69 29.28 8.11
CA MET A 176 7.15 28.69 9.34
C MET A 176 5.65 28.49 9.16
N THR A 177 4.96 29.51 8.66
CA THR A 177 3.54 29.43 8.31
C THR A 177 3.29 28.39 7.21
N GLY A 178 4.14 28.34 6.19
CA GLY A 178 4.02 27.35 5.12
C GLY A 178 4.19 25.91 5.61
N SER A 179 5.15 25.69 6.50
CA SER A 179 5.43 24.38 7.10
C SER A 179 4.27 23.92 7.98
N GLU A 180 3.68 24.83 8.77
CA GLU A 180 2.49 24.53 9.57
C GLU A 180 1.31 24.11 8.68
N ARG A 181 1.02 24.87 7.62
CA ARG A 181 -0.04 24.53 6.67
C ARG A 181 0.20 23.20 5.95
N ILE A 182 1.45 22.86 5.64
CA ILE A 182 1.79 21.55 5.07
C ILE A 182 1.52 20.43 6.09
N ARG A 183 1.87 20.64 7.37
CA ARG A 183 1.56 19.67 8.43
C ARG A 183 0.06 19.47 8.60
N GLU A 184 -0.72 20.55 8.63
CA GLU A 184 -2.19 20.49 8.68
C GLU A 184 -2.76 19.71 7.48
N PHE A 185 -2.27 19.99 6.26
CA PHE A 185 -2.67 19.31 5.04
C PHE A 185 -2.34 17.81 5.05
N LEU A 186 -1.17 17.43 5.56
CA LEU A 186 -0.73 16.04 5.66
C LEU A 186 -1.24 15.32 6.92
N HIS A 187 -1.97 16.02 7.79
CA HIS A 187 -2.39 15.53 9.10
C HIS A 187 -1.21 15.03 9.96
N MET A 188 -0.11 15.78 9.95
CA MET A 188 1.10 15.49 10.73
C MET A 188 1.18 16.38 11.95
N ASP A 189 1.52 15.80 13.10
CA ASP A 189 1.82 16.57 14.29
C ASP A 189 3.18 17.26 14.19
N ASN A 190 3.33 18.40 14.87
CA ASN A 190 4.63 19.02 15.02
C ASN A 190 5.40 18.34 16.17
N GLU A 191 6.45 17.59 15.81
CA GLU A 191 7.28 16.88 16.78
C GLU A 191 8.39 17.74 17.38
N TRP A 192 8.59 18.96 16.88
CA TRP A 192 9.69 19.82 17.32
C TRP A 192 9.36 20.50 18.63
N THR A 193 10.34 20.51 19.53
CA THR A 193 10.22 21.21 20.80
C THR A 193 10.11 22.73 20.58
N PRO A 194 9.56 23.49 21.56
CA PRO A 194 9.52 24.94 21.48
C PRO A 194 10.89 25.60 21.28
N GLU A 195 11.96 24.99 21.82
CA GLU A 195 13.33 25.47 21.65
C GLU A 195 13.84 25.26 20.21
N GLU A 196 13.62 24.08 19.63
CA GLU A 196 13.99 23.79 18.24
C GLU A 196 13.22 24.66 17.25
N MET A 197 11.93 24.89 17.50
CA MET A 197 11.10 25.79 16.69
C MET A 197 11.62 27.23 16.72
N GLU A 198 12.07 27.71 17.87
CA GLU A 198 12.66 29.04 18.01
C GLU A 198 14.03 29.15 17.32
N HIS A 199 14.86 28.11 17.40
CA HIS A 199 16.11 28.05 16.64
C HIS A 199 15.86 28.10 15.13
N LEU A 200 14.92 27.31 14.62
CA LEU A 200 14.55 27.34 13.21
C LEU A 200 14.04 28.72 12.79
N ARG A 201 13.18 29.35 13.61
CA ARG A 201 12.66 30.69 13.31
C ARG A 201 13.80 31.69 13.14
N ARG A 202 14.80 31.68 14.02
CA ARG A 202 15.97 32.56 13.92
C ARG A 202 16.82 32.26 12.70
N GLU A 203 17.04 31.00 12.36
CA GLU A 203 17.77 30.60 11.15
C GLU A 203 17.06 31.10 9.89
N MET A 204 15.73 30.93 9.81
CA MET A 204 14.95 31.38 8.66
C MET A 204 14.92 32.91 8.55
N GLU A 205 14.86 33.64 9.68
CA GLU A 205 15.00 35.10 9.70
C GLU A 205 16.37 35.55 9.21
N TYR A 206 17.43 34.88 9.63
CA TYR A 206 18.78 35.16 9.15
C TYR A 206 18.90 34.91 7.65
N VAL A 207 18.38 33.81 7.13
CA VAL A 207 18.38 33.49 5.69
C VAL A 207 17.68 34.60 4.90
N LYS A 208 16.52 35.07 5.36
CA LYS A 208 15.79 36.18 4.73
C LYS A 208 16.54 37.51 4.76
N GLN A 209 17.35 37.75 5.79
CA GLN A 209 18.22 38.93 5.88
C GLN A 209 19.39 38.85 4.89
N VAL A 210 19.98 37.66 4.72
CA VAL A 210 21.14 37.43 3.84
C VAL A 210 20.74 37.43 2.37
N ASP A 211 19.60 36.83 2.03
CA ASP A 211 19.03 36.86 0.69
C ASP A 211 17.52 37.14 0.73
N PRO A 212 17.12 38.42 0.53
CA PRO A 212 15.72 38.82 0.54
C PRO A 212 14.87 38.24 -0.59
N ARG A 213 15.49 37.55 -1.57
CA ARG A 213 14.80 36.90 -2.70
C ARG A 213 14.53 35.43 -2.44
N ILE A 214 15.06 34.85 -1.36
CA ILE A 214 14.62 33.54 -0.94
C ILE A 214 13.19 33.71 -0.44
N TYR A 215 12.29 32.88 -0.99
CA TYR A 215 10.84 32.79 -0.78
C TYR A 215 9.99 33.68 -1.69
#